data_AF-A0A416S6E6-F1
#
_entry.id   AF-A0A416S6E6-F1
#
_cell.length_a   1.000
_cell.length_b   1.000
_cell.length_c   1.000
_cell.angle_alpha   90.00
_cell.angle_beta   90.00
_cell.angle_gamma   90.00
#
_symmetry.space_group_name_H-M   'P 1'
#
loop_
_entity.id
_entity.type
_entity.pdbx_description
1 polymer ?
#
loop_
_entity_poly.entity_id
_entity_poly.type
_entity_poly.pdbx_seq_one_letter_code
_entity_poly.pdbx_strand_id
1 'polypeptide(L)'
;MESLFSVAVTANIAEDIVDTKEMIVERLKENGCRITKQRLMLIDIILENECQSCKEIYYQAAQADKRIGVATVYRIVNALEEIGAISRKNMYKVECAKDSYEECAEEGTCIVVLDDETTYHLTPGIWNKVVSEGLKRCGYLKNQRVASIKIEK
;
A
#
# COMPACT_ATOMS: atom_id res chain seq x y z
N MET A 1 -0.51 32.71 -0.34
CA MET A 1 -1.19 32.27 -1.58
C MET A 1 -1.03 30.76 -1.61
N GLU A 2 -2.01 30.04 -1.04
CA GLU A 2 -1.92 28.58 -0.95
C GLU A 2 -1.82 27.98 -2.35
N SER A 3 -0.85 27.11 -2.53
CA SER A 3 -0.46 26.55 -3.82
C SER A 3 -1.58 25.66 -4.37
N LEU A 4 -2.19 26.07 -5.48
CA LEU A 4 -3.13 25.27 -6.28
C LEU A 4 -2.59 23.87 -6.64
N PHE A 5 -1.26 23.70 -6.62
CA PHE A 5 -0.58 22.43 -6.84
C PHE A 5 -0.80 21.41 -5.71
N SER A 6 -1.00 21.87 -4.46
CA SER A 6 -1.32 20.99 -3.34
C SER A 6 -2.73 20.43 -3.46
N VAL A 7 -3.70 21.27 -3.82
CA VAL A 7 -5.12 20.87 -3.89
C VAL A 7 -5.37 19.82 -4.98
N ALA A 8 -4.76 19.99 -6.16
CA ALA A 8 -4.93 19.06 -7.28
C ALA A 8 -4.26 17.68 -7.03
N VAL A 9 -3.10 17.65 -6.36
CA VAL A 9 -2.45 16.39 -5.97
C VAL A 9 -3.28 15.67 -4.90
N THR A 10 -3.82 16.41 -3.92
CA THR A 10 -4.64 15.80 -2.86
C THR A 10 -5.97 15.26 -3.41
N ALA A 11 -6.58 15.94 -4.39
CA ALA A 11 -7.82 15.50 -5.03
C ALA A 11 -7.65 14.19 -5.83
N ASN A 12 -6.58 14.06 -6.63
CA ASN A 12 -6.32 12.84 -7.39
C ASN A 12 -5.98 11.63 -6.48
N ILE A 13 -5.27 11.87 -5.38
CA ILE A 13 -4.96 10.80 -4.40
C ILE A 13 -6.24 10.35 -3.69
N ALA A 14 -7.12 11.29 -3.33
CA ALA A 14 -8.39 10.97 -2.70
C ALA A 14 -9.33 10.19 -3.65
N GLU A 15 -9.40 10.54 -4.94
CA GLU A 15 -10.15 9.78 -5.95
C GLU A 15 -9.63 8.35 -6.11
N ASP A 16 -8.31 8.15 -6.23
CA ASP A 16 -7.70 6.81 -6.34
C ASP A 16 -7.93 5.96 -5.07
N ILE A 17 -7.92 6.57 -3.87
CA ILE A 17 -8.19 5.88 -2.60
C ILE A 17 -9.67 5.51 -2.47
N VAL A 18 -10.58 6.40 -2.88
CA VAL A 18 -12.04 6.16 -2.87
C VAL A 18 -12.40 5.00 -3.79
N ASP A 19 -11.86 4.98 -5.02
CA ASP A 19 -12.03 3.87 -5.97
C ASP A 19 -11.47 2.55 -5.43
N THR A 20 -10.35 2.61 -4.70
CA THR A 20 -9.71 1.43 -4.10
C THR A 20 -10.56 0.83 -2.97
N LYS A 21 -11.12 1.67 -2.08
CA LYS A 21 -11.97 1.23 -0.98
C LYS A 21 -13.25 0.57 -1.48
N GLU A 22 -13.90 1.16 -2.47
CA GLU A 22 -15.16 0.67 -3.02
C GLU A 22 -14.98 -0.71 -3.66
N MET A 23 -13.90 -0.88 -4.43
CA MET A 23 -13.53 -2.17 -5.02
C MET A 23 -13.25 -3.24 -3.95
N ILE A 24 -12.54 -2.90 -2.87
CA ILE A 24 -12.28 -3.82 -1.75
C ILE A 24 -13.60 -4.24 -1.07
N VAL A 25 -14.48 -3.28 -0.81
CA VAL A 25 -15.78 -3.54 -0.18
C VAL A 25 -16.66 -4.43 -1.05
N GLU A 26 -16.63 -4.23 -2.38
CA GLU A 26 -17.37 -5.06 -3.33
C GLU A 26 -16.85 -6.51 -3.34
N ARG A 27 -15.53 -6.70 -3.47
CA ARG A 27 -14.91 -8.03 -3.39
C ARG A 27 -15.18 -8.75 -2.07
N LEU A 28 -15.19 -8.00 -0.96
CA LEU A 28 -15.56 -8.57 0.35
C LEU A 28 -17.02 -9.06 0.36
N LYS A 29 -17.95 -8.29 -0.23
CA LYS A 29 -19.37 -8.72 -0.35
C LYS A 29 -19.52 -9.97 -1.21
N GLU A 30 -18.81 -10.03 -2.34
CA GLU A 30 -18.81 -11.19 -3.24
C GLU A 30 -18.30 -12.46 -2.55
N ASN A 31 -17.33 -12.31 -1.63
CA ASN A 31 -16.82 -13.40 -0.79
C ASN A 31 -17.70 -13.68 0.46
N GLY A 32 -18.94 -13.18 0.50
CA GLY A 32 -19.89 -13.44 1.58
C GLY A 32 -19.59 -12.71 2.89
N CYS A 33 -18.67 -11.73 2.88
CA CYS A 33 -18.35 -10.95 4.07
C CYS A 33 -19.44 -9.91 4.34
N ARG A 34 -20.12 -10.02 5.49
CA ARG A 34 -21.07 -9.00 5.94
C ARG A 34 -20.38 -7.66 6.19
N ILE A 35 -20.73 -6.62 5.44
CA ILE A 35 -20.18 -5.28 5.67
C ILE A 35 -20.91 -4.60 6.83
N THR A 36 -20.17 -4.22 7.88
CA THR A 36 -20.68 -3.51 9.06
C THR A 36 -19.92 -2.20 9.26
N LYS A 37 -20.46 -1.28 10.06
CA LYS A 37 -19.78 0.00 10.37
C LYS A 37 -18.38 -0.20 10.96
N GLN A 38 -18.21 -1.19 11.83
CA GLN A 38 -16.91 -1.54 12.42
C GLN A 38 -15.92 -2.07 11.38
N ARG A 39 -16.39 -2.87 10.42
CA ARG A 39 -15.53 -3.42 9.34
C ARG A 39 -15.11 -2.33 8.36
N LEU A 40 -16.02 -1.41 8.02
CA LEU A 40 -15.68 -0.24 7.19
C LEU A 40 -14.63 0.63 7.85
N MET A 41 -14.81 0.95 9.14
CA MET A 41 -13.82 1.71 9.91
C MET A 41 -12.45 1.03 9.94
N LEU A 42 -12.40 -0.30 10.09
CA LEU A 42 -11.14 -1.03 10.04
C LEU A 42 -10.48 -0.98 8.66
N ILE A 43 -11.26 -1.08 7.58
CA ILE A 43 -10.75 -0.93 6.21
C ILE A 43 -10.18 0.48 6.02
N ASP A 44 -10.86 1.50 6.52
CA ASP A 44 -10.40 2.90 6.47
C ASP A 44 -9.06 3.07 7.18
N ILE A 45 -8.95 2.54 8.41
CA ILE A 45 -7.69 2.56 9.15
C ILE A 45 -6.55 1.91 8.36
N ILE A 46 -6.81 0.76 7.72
CA ILE A 46 -5.80 0.01 6.96
C ILE A 46 -5.42 0.73 5.67
N LEU A 47 -6.35 1.44 5.02
CA LEU A 47 -6.10 2.16 3.77
C LEU A 47 -5.44 3.52 3.99
N GLU A 48 -5.82 4.22 5.07
CA GLU A 48 -5.37 5.59 5.35
C GLU A 48 -4.04 5.62 6.12
N ASN A 49 -3.68 4.55 6.83
CA ASN A 49 -2.50 4.51 7.67
C ASN A 49 -1.52 3.42 7.21
N GLU A 50 -0.23 3.76 7.16
CA GLU A 50 0.86 2.80 6.96
C GLU A 50 1.13 1.97 8.22
N CYS A 51 0.10 1.35 8.81
CA CYS A 51 0.22 0.53 10.02
C CYS A 51 1.17 -0.62 9.76
N GLN A 52 2.21 -0.86 10.56
CA GLN A 52 3.19 -1.95 10.38
C GLN A 52 2.88 -3.18 11.25
N SER A 53 1.74 -3.21 11.94
CA SER A 53 1.31 -4.36 12.74
C SER A 53 -0.20 -4.47 12.94
N CYS A 54 -0.71 -5.70 13.11
CA CYS A 54 -2.06 -5.93 13.67
C CYS A 54 -2.26 -5.22 15.03
N LYS A 55 -1.16 -5.04 15.78
CA LYS A 55 -1.16 -4.32 17.05
C LYS A 55 -1.41 -2.82 16.85
N GLU A 56 -0.82 -2.22 15.83
CA GLU A 56 -1.06 -0.82 15.45
C GLU A 56 -2.48 -0.61 14.93
N ILE A 57 -2.96 -1.48 14.04
CA ILE A 57 -4.35 -1.45 13.56
C ILE A 57 -5.31 -1.53 14.75
N TYR A 58 -5.05 -2.44 15.69
CA TYR A 58 -5.85 -2.55 16.92
C TYR A 58 -5.79 -1.27 17.77
N TYR A 59 -4.62 -0.69 17.99
CA TYR A 59 -4.46 0.50 18.80
C TYR A 59 -5.21 1.71 18.21
N GLN A 60 -5.15 1.89 16.90
CA GLN A 60 -5.92 2.94 16.21
C GLN A 60 -7.42 2.64 16.26
N ALA A 61 -7.83 1.41 15.98
CA ALA A 61 -9.24 1.02 16.00
C ALA A 61 -9.86 1.12 17.40
N ALA A 62 -9.12 0.79 18.45
CA ALA A 62 -9.58 0.86 19.83
C ALA A 62 -9.74 2.32 20.33
N GLN A 63 -9.00 3.26 19.75
CA GLN A 63 -9.21 4.70 19.99
C GLN A 63 -10.52 5.18 19.36
N ALA A 64 -10.88 4.66 18.18
CA ALA A 64 -12.13 4.99 17.50
C ALA A 64 -13.35 4.27 18.09
N ASP A 65 -13.24 2.97 18.39
CA ASP A 65 -14.29 2.14 18.99
C ASP A 65 -13.69 1.11 19.95
N LYS A 66 -13.89 1.34 21.25
CA LYS A 66 -13.41 0.47 22.35
C LYS A 66 -14.02 -0.94 22.33
N ARG A 67 -15.07 -1.19 21.54
CA ARG A 67 -15.69 -2.51 21.38
C ARG A 67 -14.93 -3.40 20.42
N ILE A 68 -13.96 -2.85 19.67
CA ILE A 68 -13.11 -3.65 18.79
C ILE A 68 -12.17 -4.50 19.63
N GLY A 69 -12.25 -5.82 19.41
CA GLY A 69 -11.29 -6.77 19.93
C GLY A 69 -10.20 -7.08 18.92
N VAL A 70 -9.04 -7.52 19.42
CA VAL A 70 -7.91 -7.99 18.59
C VAL A 70 -8.35 -9.09 17.62
N ALA A 71 -9.24 -9.99 18.03
CA ALA A 71 -9.79 -11.03 17.15
C ALA A 71 -10.56 -10.46 15.94
N THR A 72 -11.20 -9.31 16.08
CA THR A 72 -11.90 -8.64 14.95
C THR A 72 -10.91 -8.09 13.95
N VAL A 73 -9.77 -7.57 14.42
CA VAL A 73 -8.66 -7.13 13.55
C VAL A 73 -8.13 -8.30 12.74
N TYR A 74 -7.81 -9.44 13.37
CA TYR A 74 -7.34 -10.61 12.62
C TYR A 74 -8.34 -11.11 11.58
N ARG A 75 -9.65 -11.10 11.89
CA ARG A 75 -10.68 -11.52 10.92
C ARG A 75 -10.74 -10.61 9.70
N ILE A 76 -10.56 -9.30 9.87
CA ILE A 76 -10.61 -8.39 8.71
C ILE A 76 -9.34 -8.50 7.88
N VAL A 77 -8.17 -8.61 8.53
CA VAL A 77 -6.88 -8.82 7.86
C VAL A 77 -6.93 -10.11 7.03
N ASN A 78 -7.42 -11.22 7.61
CA ASN A 78 -7.56 -12.47 6.87
C ASN A 78 -8.54 -12.34 5.70
N ALA A 79 -9.68 -11.68 5.89
CA ALA A 79 -10.65 -11.49 4.81
C ALA A 79 -10.09 -10.63 3.66
N LEU A 80 -9.28 -9.61 3.98
CA LEU A 80 -8.58 -8.79 2.98
C LEU A 80 -7.48 -9.59 2.27
N GLU A 81 -6.79 -10.48 2.98
CA GLU A 81 -5.79 -11.38 2.40
C GLU A 81 -6.43 -12.40 1.45
N GLU A 82 -7.56 -13.01 1.85
CA GLU A 82 -8.30 -13.98 1.04
C GLU A 82 -8.74 -13.42 -0.32
N ILE A 83 -9.09 -12.13 -0.37
CA ILE A 83 -9.47 -11.44 -1.62
C ILE A 83 -8.27 -10.82 -2.37
N GLY A 84 -7.05 -11.04 -1.87
CA GLY A 84 -5.81 -10.52 -2.45
C GLY A 84 -5.66 -9.00 -2.33
N ALA A 85 -6.35 -8.36 -1.38
CA ALA A 85 -6.21 -6.92 -1.13
C ALA A 85 -4.94 -6.61 -0.32
N ILE A 86 -4.46 -7.54 0.50
CA ILE A 86 -3.21 -7.44 1.26
C ILE A 86 -2.47 -8.79 1.23
N SER A 87 -1.15 -8.77 1.41
CA SER A 87 -0.30 -9.98 1.45
C SER A 87 0.38 -10.12 2.80
N ARG A 88 0.49 -11.34 3.36
CA ARG A 88 1.20 -11.58 4.64
C ARG A 88 2.67 -11.13 4.65
N LYS A 89 3.31 -11.03 3.49
CA LYS A 89 4.71 -10.57 3.37
C LYS A 89 4.81 -9.04 3.38
N ASN A 90 3.77 -8.36 2.89
CA ASN A 90 3.56 -6.90 2.91
C ASN A 90 2.30 -6.55 3.71
N MET A 91 2.15 -7.07 4.93
CA MET A 91 0.88 -7.16 5.72
C MET A 91 0.11 -5.83 5.95
N TYR A 92 0.63 -4.73 5.40
CA TYR A 92 0.42 -3.32 5.67
C TYR A 92 0.43 -2.44 4.41
N LYS A 93 0.64 -3.03 3.22
CA LYS A 93 0.45 -2.37 1.93
C LYS A 93 -0.66 -3.06 1.18
N VAL A 94 -1.68 -2.29 0.81
CA VAL A 94 -2.75 -2.76 -0.05
C VAL A 94 -2.19 -2.95 -1.45
N GLU A 95 -2.13 -4.20 -1.91
CA GLU A 95 -1.74 -4.52 -3.28
C GLU A 95 -3.00 -4.36 -4.14
N CYS A 96 -3.07 -3.23 -4.84
CA CYS A 96 -4.13 -3.02 -5.83
C CYS A 96 -3.97 -4.07 -6.94
N ALA A 97 -4.82 -5.08 -6.92
CA ALA A 97 -4.86 -6.13 -7.93
C ALA A 97 -5.21 -5.54 -9.31
N LYS A 98 -4.17 -5.17 -10.05
CA LYS A 98 -4.17 -5.09 -11.51
C LYS A 98 -3.39 -6.30 -12.01
N ASP A 99 -4.16 -7.36 -12.27
CA ASP A 99 -3.81 -8.56 -13.02
C ASP A 99 -2.65 -9.45 -12.52
N SER A 100 -2.91 -10.75 -12.63
CA SER A 100 -1.98 -11.89 -12.61
C SER A 100 -1.60 -12.53 -11.26
N TYR A 101 -2.03 -13.78 -11.19
CA TYR A 101 -1.39 -14.89 -10.52
C TYR A 101 0.03 -15.05 -11.10
N GLU A 102 1.07 -14.51 -10.46
CA GLU A 102 2.45 -14.89 -10.76
C GLU A 102 3.39 -14.65 -9.56
N GLU A 103 3.98 -15.76 -9.13
CA GLU A 103 5.18 -15.97 -8.33
C GLU A 103 5.53 -15.05 -7.14
N CYS A 104 5.43 -15.67 -5.97
CA CYS A 104 6.25 -15.39 -4.80
C CYS A 104 7.75 -15.27 -5.14
N ALA A 105 8.32 -14.08 -5.00
CA ALA A 105 9.68 -13.87 -4.49
C ALA A 105 9.85 -12.42 -3.98
N GLU A 106 9.49 -12.16 -2.72
CA GLU A 106 10.01 -10.98 -2.02
C GLU A 106 11.42 -11.29 -1.49
N GLU A 107 12.37 -11.49 -2.41
CA GLU A 107 13.80 -11.37 -2.14
C GLU A 107 14.30 -10.25 -3.06
N GLY A 108 14.24 -9.00 -2.59
CA GLY A 108 14.60 -7.88 -3.46
C GLY A 108 14.40 -6.49 -2.87
N THR A 109 14.47 -6.32 -1.56
CA THR A 109 14.58 -4.97 -0.99
C THR A 109 16.00 -4.45 -1.23
N CYS A 110 16.13 -3.44 -2.10
CA CYS A 110 17.40 -2.77 -2.30
C CYS A 110 17.65 -1.86 -1.09
N ILE A 111 18.80 -2.01 -0.43
CA ILE A 111 19.18 -1.19 0.72
C ILE A 111 20.18 -0.13 0.24
N VAL A 112 19.85 1.14 0.45
CA VAL A 112 20.75 2.27 0.20
C VAL A 112 21.22 2.80 1.55
N VAL A 113 22.53 2.77 1.79
CA VAL A 113 23.17 3.33 2.99
C VAL A 113 23.94 4.57 2.57
N LEU A 114 23.65 5.71 3.21
CA LEU A 114 24.37 6.96 2.99
C LEU A 114 25.63 7.04 3.89
N ASP A 115 26.47 8.04 3.65
CA ASP A 115 27.72 8.24 4.38
C ASP A 115 27.51 8.65 5.85
N ASP A 116 26.34 9.19 6.18
CA ASP A 116 25.87 9.49 7.54
C ASP A 116 25.15 8.31 8.22
N GLU A 117 25.27 7.10 7.66
CA GLU A 117 24.64 5.86 8.12
C GLU A 117 23.11 5.80 7.94
N THR A 118 22.47 6.82 7.34
CA THR A 118 21.04 6.76 7.02
C THR A 118 20.76 5.62 6.05
N THR A 119 19.79 4.77 6.40
CA THR A 119 19.46 3.57 5.63
C THR A 119 18.05 3.65 5.04
N TYR A 120 17.93 3.40 3.73
CA TYR A 120 16.66 3.33 3.02
C TYR A 120 16.41 1.91 2.47
N HIS A 121 15.24 1.36 2.77
CA HIS A 121 14.77 0.10 2.20
C HIS A 121 13.85 0.38 1.02
N LEU A 122 14.34 0.14 -0.19
CA LEU A 122 13.60 0.37 -1.42
C LEU A 122 12.92 -0.93 -1.85
N THR A 123 11.60 -0.97 -1.77
CA THR A 123 10.79 -2.02 -2.41
C THR A 123 10.87 -1.87 -3.94
N PRO A 124 10.53 -2.90 -4.74
CA PRO A 124 10.58 -2.80 -6.20
C PRO A 124 9.85 -1.58 -6.79
N GLY A 125 8.69 -1.20 -6.22
CA GLY A 125 7.95 -0.01 -6.63
C GLY A 125 8.68 1.31 -6.33
N ILE A 126 9.30 1.42 -5.15
CA ILE A 126 10.07 2.61 -4.76
C ILE A 126 11.38 2.66 -5.57
N TRP A 127 12.07 1.54 -5.73
CA TRP A 127 13.26 1.39 -6.58
C TRP A 127 13.01 1.88 -8.00
N ASN A 128 11.95 1.39 -8.66
CA ASN A 128 11.61 1.82 -10.01
C ASN A 128 11.32 3.32 -10.10
N LYS A 129 10.67 3.88 -9.08
CA LYS A 129 10.39 5.33 -9.02
C LYS A 129 11.67 6.14 -8.88
N VAL A 130 12.55 5.77 -7.93
CA VAL A 130 13.83 6.44 -7.68
C VAL A 130 14.70 6.41 -8.94
N VAL A 131 14.85 5.24 -9.56
CA VAL A 131 15.65 5.08 -10.79
C VAL A 131 15.03 5.87 -11.95
N SER A 132 13.72 5.82 -12.14
CA SER A 132 13.05 6.57 -13.21
C SER A 132 13.25 8.08 -13.07
N GLU A 133 13.10 8.62 -11.86
CA GLU A 133 13.32 10.05 -11.62
C GLU A 133 14.79 10.45 -11.76
N GLY A 134 15.72 9.60 -11.32
CA GLY A 134 17.15 9.79 -11.56
C GLY A 134 17.48 9.83 -13.06
N LEU A 135 16.99 8.86 -13.84
CA LEU A 135 17.22 8.81 -15.28
C LEU A 135 16.63 10.01 -16.02
N LYS A 136 15.45 10.50 -15.61
CA LYS A 136 14.87 11.74 -16.15
C LYS A 136 15.74 12.95 -15.85
N ARG A 137 16.14 13.14 -14.58
CA ARG A 137 16.97 14.29 -14.17
C ARG A 137 18.33 14.29 -14.84
N CYS A 138 18.91 13.13 -15.07
CA CYS A 138 20.18 12.98 -15.78
C CYS A 138 20.03 13.03 -17.31
N GLY A 139 18.81 13.17 -17.86
CA GLY A 139 18.55 13.30 -19.29
C GLY A 139 18.61 11.99 -20.08
N TYR A 140 18.72 10.84 -19.40
CA TYR A 140 18.71 9.51 -20.03
C TYR A 140 17.30 9.07 -20.45
N LEU A 141 16.27 9.52 -19.72
CA LEU A 141 14.88 9.19 -20.00
C LEU A 141 14.18 10.39 -20.66
N LYS A 142 13.60 10.20 -21.86
CA LYS A 142 12.77 11.21 -22.53
C LYS A 142 11.29 10.83 -22.45
N ASN A 143 10.87 9.91 -23.33
CA ASN A 143 9.48 9.42 -23.41
C ASN A 143 9.38 7.90 -23.19
N GLN A 144 10.49 7.26 -22.87
CA GLN A 144 10.56 5.82 -22.59
C GLN A 144 10.12 5.52 -21.16
N ARG A 145 9.66 4.30 -20.92
CA ARG A 145 9.48 3.74 -19.57
C ARG A 145 10.63 2.78 -19.26
N VAL A 146 11.01 2.68 -17.99
CA VAL A 146 11.98 1.67 -17.56
C VAL A 146 11.31 0.30 -17.66
N ALA A 147 11.85 -0.58 -18.51
CA ALA A 147 11.28 -1.89 -18.79
C ALA A 147 11.86 -3.01 -17.92
N SER A 148 13.16 -2.98 -17.66
CA SER A 148 13.83 -3.88 -16.73
C SER A 148 15.11 -3.24 -16.20
N ILE A 149 15.51 -3.60 -14.98
CA ILE A 149 16.76 -3.15 -14.36
C ILE A 149 17.53 -4.41 -13.99
N LYS A 150 18.73 -4.57 -14.55
CA LYS A 150 19.62 -5.71 -14.29
C LYS A 150 20.93 -5.17 -13.74
N ILE A 151 21.47 -5.82 -12.72
CA ILE A 151 22.81 -5.56 -12.22
C ILE A 151 23.69 -6.66 -12.80
N GLU A 152 24.57 -6.30 -13.72
CA GLU A 152 25.63 -7.22 -14.18
C GLU A 152 26.77 -7.22 -13.15
N LYS A 153 27.31 -8.42 -12.89
CA LYS A 153 28.44 -8.62 -11.98
C LYS A 153 29.77 -8.45 -12.71
#